data_AF-A0A330MHK2-F1
#
_entry.id   AF-A0A330MHK2-F1
#
_cell.length_a   1.000
_cell.length_b   1.000
_cell.length_c   1.000
_cell.angle_alpha   90.00
_cell.angle_beta   90.00
_cell.angle_gamma   90.00
#
_symmetry.space_group_name_H-M   'P 1'
#
loop_
_entity.id
_entity.type
_entity.pdbx_description
1 polymer ?
#
loop_
_entity_poly.entity_id
_entity_poly.type
_entity_poly.pdbx_seq_one_letter_code
_entity_poly.pdbx_strand_id
1 'polypeptide(L)'
;MVPDAFTIFMENENIMEEKILLFFNDRIQKPIKKDSEINKYGFFGMDAIVLMSDFFEEFEIQNSEDFDIFSYFVEELSFIDFLKISYEKRLIQKPPLKIRHLIEVAEQKKWFSP
;
A
#
# COMPACT_ATOMS: atom_id res chain seq x y z
N MET A 1 7.43 30.17 -21.26
CA MET A 1 8.34 29.01 -21.39
C MET A 1 7.47 27.80 -21.15
N VAL A 2 7.34 26.89 -22.13
CA VAL A 2 6.51 25.68 -21.98
C VAL A 2 7.39 24.63 -21.31
N PRO A 3 6.96 24.01 -20.19
CA PRO A 3 7.73 22.97 -19.52
C PRO A 3 7.91 21.76 -20.45
N ASP A 4 9.10 21.15 -20.41
CA ASP A 4 9.38 19.95 -21.19
C ASP A 4 8.73 18.70 -20.57
N ALA A 5 8.69 17.61 -21.34
CA ALA A 5 8.06 16.36 -20.92
C ALA A 5 8.68 15.76 -19.64
N PHE A 6 9.97 15.99 -19.41
CA PHE A 6 10.65 15.54 -18.19
C PHE A 6 10.16 16.32 -16.97
N THR A 7 9.99 17.63 -17.11
CA THR A 7 9.46 18.51 -16.05
C THR A 7 8.02 18.12 -15.70
N ILE A 8 7.18 17.90 -16.70
CA ILE A 8 5.78 17.46 -16.49
C ILE A 8 5.73 16.09 -15.81
N PHE A 9 6.61 15.17 -16.20
CA PHE A 9 6.70 13.84 -15.58
C PHE A 9 7.10 13.94 -14.10
N MET A 10 8.15 14.72 -13.79
CA MET A 10 8.63 14.93 -12.42
C MET A 10 7.60 15.66 -11.54
N GLU A 11 6.84 16.61 -12.10
CA GLU A 11 5.74 17.27 -11.40
C GLU A 11 4.59 16.31 -11.11
N ASN A 12 4.22 15.46 -12.08
CA ASN A 12 3.16 14.47 -11.91
C ASN A 12 3.54 13.37 -10.90
N GLU A 13 4.80 12.89 -10.91
CA GLU A 13 5.29 11.91 -9.93
C GLU A 13 5.20 12.49 -8.50
N ASN A 14 5.63 13.75 -8.30
CA ASN A 14 5.53 14.40 -7.00
C ASN A 14 4.07 14.56 -6.53
N ILE A 15 3.13 14.89 -7.42
CA ILE A 15 1.72 15.03 -7.07
C ILE A 15 1.11 13.67 -6.68
N MET A 16 1.44 12.59 -7.40
CA MET A 16 0.92 11.25 -7.08
C MET A 16 1.50 10.74 -5.76
N GLU A 17 2.81 10.93 -5.55
CA GLU A 17 3.48 10.60 -4.30
C GLU A 17 2.82 11.30 -3.11
N GLU A 18 2.58 12.61 -3.20
CA GLU A 18 1.91 13.38 -2.15
C GLU A 18 0.52 12.85 -1.85
N LYS A 19 -0.30 12.58 -2.87
CA LYS A 19 -1.66 12.05 -2.70
C LYS A 19 -1.68 10.70 -2.00
N ILE A 20 -0.78 9.80 -2.38
CA ILE A 20 -0.70 8.47 -1.76
C ILE A 20 -0.19 8.56 -0.33
N LEU A 21 0.82 9.39 -0.07
CA LEU A 21 1.30 9.63 1.29
C LEU A 21 0.19 10.20 2.17
N LEU A 22 -0.61 11.15 1.67
CA LEU A 22 -1.76 11.69 2.38
C LEU A 22 -2.82 10.60 2.66
N PHE A 23 -3.22 9.84 1.64
CA PHE A 23 -4.19 8.75 1.77
C PHE A 23 -3.85 7.78 2.91
N PHE A 24 -2.58 7.36 2.98
CA PHE A 24 -2.13 6.42 4.00
C PHE A 24 -1.87 7.09 5.37
N ASN A 25 -1.35 8.32 5.41
CA ASN A 25 -1.14 9.05 6.68
C ASN A 25 -2.48 9.35 7.39
N ASP A 26 -3.56 9.59 6.65
CA ASP A 26 -4.88 9.83 7.24
C ASP A 26 -5.46 8.58 7.92
N ARG A 27 -5.02 7.39 7.50
CA ARG A 27 -5.48 6.08 8.02
C ARG A 27 -4.52 5.49 9.06
N ILE A 28 -3.28 5.93 9.07
CA ILE A 28 -2.21 5.38 9.89
C ILE A 28 -1.70 6.48 10.82
N GLN A 29 -1.85 6.29 12.13
CA GLN A 29 -1.40 7.25 13.15
C GLN A 29 0.14 7.30 13.32
N LYS A 30 0.91 6.93 12.29
CA LYS A 30 2.37 6.88 12.27
C LYS A 30 2.87 7.50 10.98
N PRO A 31 4.03 8.19 11.00
CA PRO A 31 4.59 8.79 9.80
C PRO A 31 4.95 7.72 8.76
N ILE A 32 4.52 7.95 7.52
CA ILE A 32 4.79 7.11 6.35
C ILE A 32 5.71 7.84 5.39
N LYS A 33 6.61 7.08 4.76
CA LYS A 33 7.52 7.55 3.72
C LYS A 33 7.45 6.61 2.52
N LYS A 34 8.05 7.00 1.39
CA LYS A 34 8.11 6.21 0.15
C LYS A 34 8.64 4.78 0.34
N ASP A 35 9.60 4.57 1.25
CA ASP A 35 10.16 3.25 1.56
C ASP A 35 9.43 2.48 2.68
N SER A 36 8.38 3.06 3.26
CA SER A 36 7.56 2.38 4.27
C SER A 36 6.85 1.17 3.67
N GLU A 37 6.78 0.10 4.47
CA GLU A 37 6.06 -1.14 4.12
C GLU A 37 4.67 -1.11 4.76
N ILE A 38 3.64 -0.85 3.96
CA ILE A 38 2.26 -0.68 4.44
C ILE A 38 1.78 -1.91 5.23
N ASN A 39 2.15 -3.10 4.79
CA ASN A 39 1.76 -4.36 5.44
C ASN A 39 2.41 -4.60 6.82
N LYS A 40 3.25 -3.68 7.32
CA LYS A 40 3.78 -3.69 8.70
C LYS A 40 3.06 -2.73 9.66
N TYR A 41 2.06 -1.98 9.19
CA TYR A 41 1.37 -0.96 10.01
C TYR A 41 0.17 -1.47 10.82
N GLY A 42 -0.06 -2.78 10.85
CA GLY A 42 -1.05 -3.40 11.73
C GLY A 42 -2.45 -3.53 11.15
N PHE A 43 -2.59 -3.53 9.82
CA PHE A 43 -3.83 -3.90 9.15
C PHE A 43 -3.90 -5.41 8.98
N PHE A 44 -5.03 -6.00 9.35
CA PHE A 44 -5.25 -7.44 9.32
C PHE A 44 -6.65 -7.75 8.79
N GLY A 45 -6.80 -8.91 8.14
CA GLY A 45 -8.09 -9.39 7.66
C GLY A 45 -8.93 -8.29 7.01
N MET A 46 -10.10 -7.99 7.59
CA MET A 46 -11.02 -6.97 7.05
C MET A 46 -10.43 -5.56 6.99
N ASP A 47 -9.59 -5.15 7.94
CA ASP A 47 -8.98 -3.82 7.91
C ASP A 47 -8.04 -3.66 6.71
N ALA A 48 -7.29 -4.73 6.39
CA ALA A 48 -6.40 -4.75 5.23
C ALA A 48 -7.20 -4.77 3.91
N ILE A 49 -8.30 -5.53 3.87
CA ILE A 49 -9.21 -5.59 2.72
C ILE A 49 -9.80 -4.21 2.45
N VAL A 50 -10.36 -3.55 3.47
CA VAL A 50 -10.95 -2.21 3.34
C VAL A 50 -9.91 -1.20 2.90
N LEU A 51 -8.73 -1.20 3.54
CA LEU A 51 -7.64 -0.28 3.17
C LEU A 51 -7.25 -0.39 1.68
N MET A 52 -7.04 -1.61 1.20
CA MET A 52 -6.62 -1.82 -0.18
C MET A 52 -7.76 -1.60 -1.17
N SER A 53 -9.01 -1.93 -0.80
CA SER A 53 -10.19 -1.63 -1.61
C SER A 53 -10.38 -0.11 -1.79
N ASP A 54 -10.32 0.66 -0.70
CA ASP A 54 -10.36 2.12 -0.74
C ASP A 54 -9.26 2.69 -1.63
N PHE A 55 -8.05 2.13 -1.54
CA PHE A 55 -6.92 2.55 -2.37
C PHE A 55 -7.18 2.27 -3.85
N PHE A 56 -7.67 1.08 -4.21
CA PHE A 56 -7.95 0.78 -5.61
C PHE A 56 -9.08 1.63 -6.19
N GLU A 57 -10.09 1.94 -5.38
CA GLU A 57 -11.20 2.80 -5.80
C GLU A 57 -10.76 4.26 -5.96
N GLU A 58 -10.10 4.85 -4.95
CA GLU A 58 -9.65 6.25 -4.93
C GLU A 58 -8.72 6.58 -6.11
N PHE A 59 -7.85 5.63 -6.49
CA PHE A 59 -6.86 5.82 -7.54
C PHE A 59 -7.24 5.18 -8.88
N GLU A 60 -8.48 4.69 -9.02
CA GLU A 60 -9.04 4.08 -10.23
C GLU A 60 -8.16 2.95 -10.80
N ILE A 61 -7.62 2.11 -9.92
CA ILE A 61 -6.68 1.04 -10.28
C ILE A 61 -7.47 -0.11 -10.92
N GLN A 62 -7.13 -0.40 -12.17
CA GLN A 62 -7.66 -1.53 -12.91
C GLN A 62 -7.10 -2.84 -12.38
N ASN A 63 -7.70 -3.95 -12.81
CA ASN A 63 -7.31 -5.33 -12.49
C ASN A 63 -7.01 -5.58 -11.00
N SER A 64 -7.72 -4.90 -10.10
CA SER A 64 -7.56 -5.07 -8.66
C SER A 64 -7.97 -6.47 -8.19
N GLU A 65 -8.73 -7.21 -8.99
CA GLU A 65 -9.01 -8.63 -8.79
C GLU A 65 -7.77 -9.53 -8.83
N ASP A 66 -6.67 -9.08 -9.46
CA ASP A 66 -5.39 -9.82 -9.50
C ASP A 66 -4.60 -9.67 -8.18
N PHE A 67 -5.03 -8.77 -7.29
CA PHE A 67 -4.39 -8.56 -6.00
C PHE A 67 -4.86 -9.58 -4.96
N ASP A 68 -3.97 -10.50 -4.58
CA ASP A 68 -4.19 -11.40 -3.46
C ASP A 68 -3.81 -10.74 -2.12
N ILE A 69 -4.81 -10.23 -1.40
CA ILE A 69 -4.65 -9.61 -0.08
C ILE A 69 -3.86 -10.50 0.89
N PHE A 70 -4.09 -11.81 0.88
CA PHE A 70 -3.48 -12.74 1.82
C PHE A 70 -2.05 -13.08 1.45
N SER A 71 -1.59 -12.73 0.24
CA SER A 71 -0.17 -12.79 -0.09
C SER A 71 0.63 -11.67 0.60
N TYR A 72 0.04 -10.51 0.89
CA TYR A 72 0.76 -9.35 1.46
C TYR A 72 0.44 -9.07 2.93
N PHE A 73 -0.79 -9.32 3.37
CA PHE A 73 -1.24 -9.03 4.73
C PHE A 73 -1.47 -10.31 5.53
N VAL A 74 -1.47 -10.18 6.86
CA VAL A 74 -1.80 -11.30 7.75
C VAL A 74 -3.32 -11.36 7.91
N GLU A 75 -3.88 -12.57 7.84
CA GLU A 75 -5.29 -12.83 8.15
C GLU A 75 -5.66 -12.39 9.58
N GLU A 76 -6.95 -12.26 9.86
CA GLU A 76 -7.45 -11.93 11.20
C GLU A 76 -6.79 -12.81 12.26
N LEU A 77 -6.18 -12.18 13.26
CA LEU A 77 -5.51 -12.88 14.34
C LEU A 77 -6.55 -13.33 15.35
N SER A 78 -6.58 -14.63 15.64
CA SER A 78 -7.34 -15.11 16.79
C SER A 78 -6.70 -14.64 18.10
N PHE A 79 -7.48 -14.51 19.17
CA PHE A 79 -6.96 -14.22 20.52
C PHE A 79 -5.84 -15.20 20.96
N ILE A 80 -5.82 -16.41 20.39
CA ILE A 80 -4.81 -17.45 20.68
C ILE A 80 -3.48 -17.14 19.96
N ASP A 81 -3.52 -16.51 18.78
CA ASP A 81 -2.32 -16.12 18.02
C ASP A 81 -1.61 -14.90 18.62
N PHE A 82 -2.35 -14.03 19.31
CA PHE A 82 -1.84 -12.81 19.95
C PHE A 82 -0.84 -13.10 21.09
N LEU A 83 -0.93 -14.29 21.70
CA LEU A 83 -0.08 -14.72 22.83
C LEU A 83 1.28 -15.29 22.42
N LYS A 84 1.59 -15.44 21.12
CA LYS A 84 2.77 -16.19 20.67
C LYS A 84 3.66 -15.43 19.69
N ILE A 85 4.96 -15.71 19.84
CA ILE A 85 6.10 -15.54 18.90
C ILE A 85 5.74 -15.86 17.43
N SER A 86 4.64 -16.57 17.15
CA SER A 86 4.10 -16.80 15.81
C SER A 86 3.67 -15.53 15.09
N TYR A 87 3.24 -14.48 15.80
CA TYR A 87 2.79 -13.23 15.18
C TYR A 87 3.92 -12.52 14.42
N GLU A 88 5.04 -12.23 15.08
CA GLU A 88 6.20 -11.60 14.44
C GLU A 88 6.75 -12.46 13.30
N LYS A 89 6.75 -13.79 13.47
CA LYS A 89 7.15 -14.73 12.40
C LYS A 89 6.24 -14.66 11.17
N ARG A 90 4.94 -14.43 11.33
CA ARG A 90 4.01 -14.31 10.19
C ARG A 90 4.20 -12.98 9.46
N LEU A 91 4.48 -11.90 10.18
CA LEU A 91 4.82 -10.60 9.57
C LEU A 91 6.13 -10.65 8.78
N ILE A 92 7.16 -11.32 9.31
CA ILE A 92 8.48 -11.44 8.66
C ILE A 92 8.40 -12.22 7.33
N GLN A 93 7.42 -13.12 7.19
CA GLN A 93 7.30 -13.99 6.02
C GLN A 93 6.56 -13.35 4.83
N LYS A 94 5.89 -12.20 5.02
CA LYS A 94 5.15 -11.57 3.92
C LYS A 94 6.09 -10.72 3.06
N PRO A 95 5.95 -10.75 1.72
CA PRO A 95 6.69 -9.85 0.84
C PRO A 95 6.38 -8.39 1.22
N PRO A 96 7.39 -7.50 1.15
CA PRO A 96 7.20 -6.10 1.52
C PRO A 96 6.33 -5.39 0.50
N LEU A 97 5.21 -4.82 0.94
CA LEU A 97 4.39 -3.95 0.08
C LEU A 97 4.78 -2.50 0.37
N LYS A 98 5.62 -1.91 -0.49
CA LYS A 98 6.18 -0.57 -0.28
C LYS A 98 5.30 0.53 -0.88
N ILE A 99 5.27 1.69 -0.25
CA ILE A 99 4.56 2.87 -0.77
C ILE A 99 5.06 3.26 -2.16
N ARG A 100 6.37 3.19 -2.44
CA ARG A 100 6.93 3.42 -3.78
C ARG A 100 6.27 2.59 -4.88
N HIS A 101 5.95 1.33 -4.57
CA HIS A 101 5.32 0.44 -5.54
C HIS A 101 3.86 0.83 -5.74
N LEU A 102 3.16 1.22 -4.67
CA LEU A 102 1.80 1.75 -4.76
C LEU A 102 1.73 3.06 -5.57
N ILE A 103 2.78 3.89 -5.54
CA ILE A 103 2.93 5.04 -6.43
C ILE A 103 2.97 4.60 -7.89
N GLU A 104 3.85 3.66 -8.23
CA GLU A 104 3.96 3.14 -9.60
C GLU A 104 2.63 2.51 -10.09
N VAL A 105 1.94 1.78 -9.22
CA VAL A 105 0.62 1.17 -9.49
C VAL A 105 -0.43 2.25 -9.80
N ALA A 106 -0.46 3.33 -9.01
CA ALA A 106 -1.41 4.42 -9.22
C ALA A 106 -1.08 5.26 -10.47
N GLU A 107 0.20 5.47 -10.76
CA GLU A 107 0.65 6.14 -12.00
C GLU A 107 0.24 5.35 -13.24
N GLN A 108 0.37 4.02 -13.19
CA GLN A 108 -0.02 3.13 -14.28
C GLN A 108 -1.52 2.82 -14.28
N LYS A 109 -2.24 3.18 -13.21
CA LYS A 109 -3.64 2.81 -12.96
C LYS A 109 -3.91 1.31 -13.12
N LYS A 110 -2.93 0.48 -12.80
CA LYS A 110 -2.96 -0.95 -13.06
C LYS A 110 -2.18 -1.69 -11.98
N TRP A 111 -2.80 -2.72 -11.38
CA TRP A 111 -2.10 -3.58 -10.45
C TRP A 111 -1.06 -4.45 -11.18
N PHE A 112 0.13 -4.54 -10.59
CA PHE A 112 1.17 -5.50 -10.94
C PHE A 112 1.92 -5.92 -9.68
N SER A 113 2.51 -7.11 -9.67
CA SER A 113 3.23 -7.60 -8.49
C SER A 113 4.55 -6.83 -8.28
N PRO A 114 4.91 -6.47 -7.04
CA PRO A 114 6.16 -5.80 -6.67
C PRO A 114 7.42 -6.65 -6.88
#